data_AF-A0A9N7MWA0-F1
#
_entry.id   AF-A0A9N7MWA0-F1
#
_cell.length_a   1.000
_cell.length_b   1.000
_cell.length_c   1.000
_cell.angle_alpha   90.00
_cell.angle_beta   90.00
_cell.angle_gamma   90.00
#
_symmetry.space_group_name_H-M   'P 1'
#
loop_
_entity.id
_entity.type
_entity.pdbx_description
1 polymer ?
#
loop_
_entity_poly.entity_id
_entity_poly.type
_entity_poly.pdbx_seq_one_letter_code
_entity_poly.pdbx_strand_id
1 'polypeptide(L)'
;MASRLVLAVLLVAVAAMAAAAYAGDLSLAETFLAEPDGHGLVADALDFDEEMMMESETARRQLRRGGGYISYGAMGRNNVPCNRRGRSVDQYFKV
;
A
#
# COMPACT_ATOMS: atom_id res chain seq x y z
N MET A 1 10.54 -45.91 -27.31
CA MET A 1 9.64 -45.44 -26.23
C MET A 1 10.40 -44.63 -25.17
N ALA A 2 11.58 -45.07 -24.74
CA ALA A 2 12.44 -44.32 -23.81
C ALA A 2 12.79 -42.89 -24.28
N SER A 3 13.12 -42.69 -25.56
CA SER A 3 13.44 -41.35 -26.10
C SER A 3 12.27 -40.35 -26.03
N ARG A 4 11.04 -40.82 -26.19
CA ARG A 4 9.83 -39.98 -26.08
C ARG A 4 9.54 -39.61 -24.62
N LEU A 5 9.82 -40.52 -23.69
CA LEU A 5 9.69 -40.26 -22.25
C LEU A 5 10.74 -39.24 -21.79
N VAL A 6 11.98 -39.36 -22.25
CA VAL A 6 13.05 -38.38 -21.95
C VAL A 6 12.69 -37.00 -22.51
N LEU A 7 12.20 -36.92 -23.74
CA LEU A 7 11.75 -35.65 -24.33
C LEU A 7 10.57 -35.03 -23.57
N ALA A 8 9.61 -35.86 -23.12
CA ALA A 8 8.47 -35.39 -22.34
C ALA A 8 8.90 -34.84 -20.97
N VAL A 9 9.81 -35.53 -20.27
CA VAL A 9 10.35 -35.08 -18.98
C VAL A 9 11.14 -33.77 -19.14
N LEU A 10 11.93 -33.65 -20.21
CA LEU A 10 12.69 -32.44 -20.49
C LEU A 10 11.76 -31.25 -20.79
N LEU A 11 10.69 -31.45 -21.55
CA LEU A 11 9.67 -30.42 -21.81
C LEU A 11 8.98 -29.95 -20.53
N VAL A 12 8.60 -30.88 -19.64
CA VAL A 12 7.96 -30.55 -18.36
C VAL A 12 8.90 -29.75 -17.47
N ALA A 13 10.18 -30.12 -17.40
CA ALA A 13 11.17 -29.39 -16.61
C ALA A 13 11.38 -27.94 -17.12
N VAL A 14 11.44 -27.74 -18.44
CA VAL A 14 11.56 -26.40 -19.03
C VAL A 14 10.31 -25.56 -18.77
N ALA A 15 9.12 -26.14 -18.90
CA ALA A 15 7.87 -25.44 -18.61
C ALA A 15 7.75 -25.01 -17.14
N ALA A 16 8.17 -25.86 -16.19
CA ALA A 16 8.15 -25.54 -14.77
C ALA A 16 9.10 -24.37 -14.41
N MET A 17 10.29 -24.34 -15.01
CA MET A 17 11.23 -23.22 -14.81
C MET A 17 10.71 -21.90 -15.40
N ALA A 18 10.06 -21.94 -16.56
CA ALA A 18 9.45 -20.75 -17.16
C ALA A 18 8.28 -20.21 -16.33
N ALA A 19 7.45 -21.10 -15.78
CA ALA A 19 6.33 -20.71 -14.90
C ALA A 19 6.82 -20.05 -13.61
N ALA A 20 7.89 -20.56 -12.99
CA ALA A 20 8.48 -19.96 -11.79
C ALA A 20 9.11 -18.58 -12.07
N ALA A 21 9.70 -18.39 -13.25
CA ALA A 21 10.23 -17.09 -13.67
C ALA A 21 9.12 -16.06 -13.92
N TYR A 22 8.01 -16.47 -14.55
CA TYR A 22 6.87 -15.58 -14.79
C TYR A 22 6.03 -15.32 -13.53
N ALA A 23 5.95 -16.26 -12.58
CA ALA A 23 5.28 -16.03 -11.30
C ALA A 23 5.92 -14.89 -10.50
N GLY A 24 7.22 -14.61 -10.70
CA GLY A 24 7.93 -13.51 -10.05
C GLY A 24 7.58 -12.11 -10.60
N ASP A 25 7.24 -12.00 -11.88
CA ASP A 25 6.99 -10.71 -12.56
C ASP A 25 5.50 -10.32 -12.61
N LEU A 26 4.57 -11.25 -12.39
CA LEU A 26 3.12 -10.98 -12.38
C LEU A 26 2.63 -10.29 -11.09
N SER A 27 3.46 -10.21 -10.04
CA SER A 27 3.07 -9.65 -8.74
C SER A 27 2.79 -8.13 -8.73
N LEU A 28 3.27 -7.37 -9.73
CA LEU A 28 3.06 -5.92 -9.80
C LEU A 28 1.94 -5.51 -10.76
N ALA A 29 1.61 -6.35 -11.73
CA ALA A 29 0.52 -6.09 -12.66
C ALA A 29 -0.83 -6.57 -12.10
N GLU A 30 -0.85 -7.71 -11.39
CA GLU A 30 -2.05 -8.20 -10.74
C GLU A 30 -2.43 -7.40 -9.49
N THR A 31 -1.50 -6.72 -8.82
CA THR A 31 -1.84 -5.85 -7.67
C THR A 31 -2.55 -4.55 -8.08
N PHE A 32 -2.43 -4.11 -9.33
CA PHE A 32 -3.16 -2.94 -9.85
C PHE A 32 -4.47 -3.29 -10.59
N LEU A 33 -4.64 -4.56 -10.99
CA LEU A 33 -5.81 -5.04 -11.72
C LEU A 33 -6.70 -5.98 -10.89
N ALA A 34 -6.20 -6.55 -9.80
CA ALA A 34 -7.03 -7.09 -8.75
C ALA A 34 -7.66 -5.90 -8.05
N GLU A 35 -8.89 -5.59 -8.46
CA GLU A 35 -9.77 -4.68 -7.72
C GLU A 35 -9.88 -5.25 -6.30
N PRO A 36 -9.22 -4.66 -5.29
CA PRO A 36 -9.58 -4.99 -3.92
C PRO A 36 -10.94 -4.34 -3.74
N ASP A 37 -11.97 -5.11 -3.44
CA ASP A 37 -13.29 -4.58 -3.09
C ASP A 37 -13.13 -3.56 -1.96
N GLY A 38 -13.00 -2.28 -2.30
CA GLY A 38 -12.47 -1.27 -1.38
C GLY A 38 -12.24 0.09 -2.06
N HIS A 39 -13.27 0.59 -2.76
CA HIS A 39 -13.50 1.97 -3.22
C HIS A 39 -12.27 2.86 -3.55
N GLY A 40 -11.23 2.34 -4.20
CA GLY A 40 -10.12 3.14 -4.75
C GLY A 40 -9.34 4.01 -3.74
N LEU A 41 -9.57 3.83 -2.44
CA LEU A 41 -8.89 4.54 -1.37
C LEU A 41 -8.10 3.51 -0.56
N VAL A 42 -6.81 3.80 -0.33
CA VAL A 42 -5.89 2.92 0.42
C VAL A 42 -6.44 2.54 1.81
N ALA A 43 -7.32 3.37 2.38
CA ALA A 43 -7.95 3.13 3.67
C ALA A 43 -9.03 2.04 3.66
N ASP A 44 -9.62 1.73 2.51
CA ASP A 44 -10.74 0.78 2.36
C ASP A 44 -10.27 -0.61 1.91
N ALA A 45 -8.98 -0.75 1.64
CA ALA A 45 -8.33 -2.01 1.27
C ALA A 45 -7.66 -2.72 2.47
N LEU A 46 -7.86 -2.22 3.69
CA LEU A 46 -7.27 -2.77 4.91
C LEU A 46 -8.21 -3.83 5.50
N ASP A 47 -7.64 -4.92 5.99
CA ASP A 47 -8.41 -5.92 6.74
C ASP A 47 -8.85 -5.35 8.11
N PHE A 48 -9.96 -5.85 8.64
CA PHE A 48 -10.55 -5.32 9.87
C PHE A 48 -9.59 -5.43 11.08
N ASP A 49 -8.82 -6.51 11.15
CA ASP A 49 -7.81 -6.69 12.19
C ASP A 49 -6.66 -5.67 12.05
N GLU A 50 -6.27 -5.29 10.83
CA GLU A 50 -5.28 -4.26 10.59
C GLU A 50 -5.81 -2.86 10.90
N GLU A 51 -7.07 -2.55 10.55
CA GLU A 51 -7.70 -1.28 10.90
C GLU A 51 -7.78 -1.08 12.42
N MET A 52 -8.11 -2.13 13.17
CA MET A 52 -8.16 -2.08 14.65
C MET A 52 -6.80 -1.90 15.31
N MET A 53 -5.71 -2.26 14.64
CA MET A 53 -4.34 -1.99 15.11
C MET A 53 -3.86 -0.58 14.77
N MET A 54 -4.53 0.12 13.85
CA MET A 54 -4.20 1.50 13.53
C MET A 54 -4.69 2.48 14.58
N GLU A 55 -4.03 3.62 14.65
CA GLU A 55 -4.53 4.74 15.44
C GLU A 55 -5.85 5.28 14.86
N SER A 56 -6.75 5.66 15.75
CA SER A 56 -8.00 6.33 15.39
C SER A 56 -7.74 7.52 14.45
N GLU A 57 -8.62 7.72 13.45
CA GLU A 57 -8.58 8.86 12.54
C GLU A 57 -8.48 10.23 13.26
N THR A 58 -9.01 10.33 14.47
CA THR A 58 -8.92 11.54 15.27
C THR A 58 -7.50 11.82 15.77
N ALA A 59 -6.72 10.80 16.13
CA ALA A 59 -5.33 10.94 16.58
C ALA A 59 -4.43 11.51 15.48
N ARG A 60 -4.50 10.92 14.28
CA ARG A 60 -3.79 11.37 13.07
C ARG A 60 -4.26 12.72 12.51
N ARG A 61 -5.32 13.33 13.07
CA ARG A 61 -5.79 14.68 12.72
C ARG A 61 -5.39 15.74 13.74
N GLN A 62 -4.79 15.35 14.87
CA GLN A 62 -4.34 16.25 15.93
C GLN A 62 -2.93 16.79 15.68
N LEU A 63 -2.79 18.11 15.79
CA LEU A 63 -1.52 18.78 15.69
C LEU A 63 -0.76 18.71 17.02
N ARG A 64 0.49 18.26 16.96
CA ARG A 64 1.45 18.24 18.07
C ARG A 64 1.71 19.63 18.64
N ARG A 65 1.71 20.66 17.79
CA ARG A 65 1.91 22.05 18.18
C ARG A 65 0.57 22.77 18.26
N GLY A 66 0.20 23.24 19.45
CA GLY A 66 -1.01 24.03 19.67
C GLY A 66 -2.29 23.22 19.94
N GLY A 67 -2.25 21.88 19.87
CA GLY A 67 -3.32 21.01 20.36
C GLY A 67 -4.65 21.09 19.60
N GLY A 68 -4.63 21.56 18.34
CA GLY A 68 -5.83 21.69 17.50
C GLY A 68 -5.98 20.58 16.47
N TYR A 69 -7.10 20.61 15.74
CA TYR A 69 -7.35 19.72 14.60
C TYR A 69 -7.06 20.42 13.27
N ILE A 70 -6.47 19.69 12.32
CA ILE A 70 -6.17 20.23 10.99
C ILE A 70 -7.42 20.72 10.23
N SER A 71 -8.58 20.10 10.49
CA SER A 71 -9.87 20.47 9.89
C SER A 71 -10.26 21.93 10.15
N TYR A 72 -10.12 22.39 11.40
CA TYR A 72 -10.38 23.80 11.74
C TYR A 72 -9.32 24.73 11.15
N GLY A 73 -8.08 24.26 11.07
CA GLY A 73 -7.00 25.00 10.45
C GLY A 73 -7.22 25.26 8.95
N ALA A 74 -7.82 24.30 8.24
CA ALA A 74 -8.05 24.37 6.80
C ALA A 74 -9.12 25.40 6.38
N MET A 75 -10.03 25.78 7.28
CA MET A 75 -11.03 26.82 7.02
C MET A 75 -10.41 28.23 6.98
N GLY A 76 -9.25 28.41 7.61
CA GLY A 76 -8.50 29.66 7.59
C GLY A 76 -7.56 29.75 6.39
N ARG A 77 -7.70 30.81 5.59
CA ARG A 77 -6.79 31.05 4.46
C ARG A 77 -5.34 31.23 4.95
N ASN A 78 -4.38 30.69 4.21
CA ASN A 78 -2.94 30.78 4.48
C ASN A 78 -2.47 30.08 5.77
N ASN A 79 -3.29 29.20 6.36
CA ASN A 79 -2.86 28.40 7.49
C ASN A 79 -2.10 27.16 7.00
N VAL A 80 -0.83 27.05 7.37
CA VAL A 80 0.02 25.90 7.04
C VAL A 80 0.43 25.19 8.33
N PRO A 81 0.32 23.85 8.41
CA PRO A 81 0.68 23.13 9.65
C PRO A 81 2.16 23.29 10.04
N CYS A 82 3.02 23.56 9.06
CA CYS A 82 4.43 23.81 9.23
C CYS A 82 4.85 25.02 8.37
N ASN A 83 5.42 26.05 8.99
CA ASN A 83 5.96 27.23 8.29
C ASN A 83 7.43 27.04 7.83
N ARG A 84 7.96 25.82 7.98
CA ARG A 84 9.36 25.46 7.69
C ARG A 84 9.44 24.76 6.35
N ARG A 85 9.90 25.48 5.33
CA ARG A 85 10.10 24.91 3.99
C ARG A 85 11.10 23.75 4.05
N GLY A 86 10.81 22.69 3.30
CA GLY A 86 11.66 21.50 3.21
C GLY A 86 11.49 20.46 4.32
N ARG A 87 10.51 20.61 5.21
CA ARG A 87 10.20 19.63 6.25
C ARG A 87 8.88 18.92 5.95
N SER A 88 8.79 17.63 6.30
CA SER A 88 7.54 16.89 6.20
C SER A 88 6.49 17.47 7.15
N VAL A 89 5.24 17.44 6.72
CA VAL A 89 4.10 17.92 7.51
C VAL A 89 3.84 16.98 8.70
N ASP A 90 4.11 15.69 8.53
CA ASP A 90 3.88 14.64 9.54
C ASP A 90 4.63 14.88 10.85
N GLN A 91 5.76 15.59 10.81
CA GLN A 91 6.54 15.93 12.01
C GLN A 91 5.77 16.84 13.01
N TYR A 92 4.62 17.37 12.60
CA TYR A 92 3.75 18.22 13.39
C TYR A 92 2.44 17.55 13.81
N PHE A 93 2.22 16.28 13.47
CA PHE A 93 1.13 15.48 14.03
C PHE A 93 1.56 14.79 15.32
N LYS A 94 0.59 14.50 16.19
CA LYS A 94 0.81 13.64 17.35
C LYS A 94 0.87 12.20 16.83
N VAL A 95 2.02 11.57 17.03
CA VAL A 95 2.20 10.12 17.09
C VAL A 95 2.21 9.77 18.57
#